data_AF-A0A7J8VSP6-F1
#
_entry.id   AF-A0A7J8VSP6-F1
#
_cell.length_a   1.000
_cell.length_b   1.000
_cell.length_c   1.000
_cell.angle_alpha   90.00
_cell.angle_beta   90.00
_cell.angle_gamma   90.00
#
_symmetry.space_group_name_H-M   'P 1'
#
loop_
_entity.id
_entity.type
_entity.pdbx_description
1 polymer ?
#
loop_
_entity_poly.entity_id
_entity_poly.type
_entity_poly.pdbx_seq_one_letter_code
_entity_poly.pdbx_strand_id
1 'polypeptide(L)' 'MATNGYEGVLKMIEELTTNAGQIQDEVLREILSRNAGTEYLRGFLRGQTEKRLFKKNVPIVTYEDLKPYIDRI' A
#
# COMPACT_ATOMS: atom_id res chain seq x y z
N MET A 1 -27.21 -19.50 20.58
CA MET A 1 -25.74 -19.46 20.74
C MET A 1 -25.17 -18.76 19.51
N ALA A 2 -24.63 -17.55 19.68
CA ALA A 2 -24.12 -16.71 18.58
C ALA A 2 -22.60 -16.93 18.39
N THR A 3 -22.18 -18.17 18.22
CA THR A 3 -20.74 -18.55 18.13
C THR A 3 -20.17 -18.38 16.71
N ASN A 4 -21.01 -18.48 15.68
CA ASN A 4 -20.59 -18.52 14.28
C ASN A 4 -19.92 -17.21 13.78
N GLY A 5 -20.31 -16.05 14.31
CA GLY A 5 -19.73 -14.76 13.92
C GLY A 5 -18.34 -14.52 14.49
N TYR A 6 -18.10 -14.93 15.74
CA TYR A 6 -16.80 -14.77 16.40
C TYR A 6 -15.75 -15.72 15.81
N GLU A 7 -16.13 -16.97 15.53
CA GLU A 7 -15.26 -17.93 14.86
C GLU A 7 -14.83 -17.45 13.47
N GLY A 8 -15.75 -16.86 12.70
CA GLY A 8 -15.44 -16.25 11.40
C GLY A 8 -14.44 -15.09 11.50
N VAL A 9 -14.60 -14.21 12.48
CA VAL A 9 -13.67 -13.09 12.71
C VAL A 9 -12.28 -13.58 13.14
N LEU A 10 -12.21 -14.55 14.04
CA LEU A 10 -10.94 -15.12 14.50
C LEU A 10 -10.20 -15.80 13.34
N LYS A 11 -10.91 -16.58 12.52
CA LYS A 11 -10.35 -17.22 11.33
C LYS A 11 -9.82 -16.18 10.33
N MET A 12 -10.56 -15.09 10.10
CA MET A 12 -10.10 -14.00 9.26
C MET A 12 -8.82 -13.36 9.79
N ILE A 13 -8.74 -13.10 11.10
CA ILE A 13 -7.51 -12.55 11.72
C ILE A 13 -6.34 -13.51 11.53
N GLU A 14 -6.55 -14.81 11.77
CA GLU A 14 -5.53 -15.84 11.59
C GLU A 14 -5.04 -15.90 10.13
N GLU A 15 -5.95 -15.88 9.15
CA GLU A 15 -5.62 -15.87 7.73
C GLU A 15 -4.82 -14.60 7.33
N LEU A 16 -5.25 -13.42 7.78
CA LEU A 16 -4.59 -12.15 7.46
C LEU A 16 -3.18 -12.07 8.09
N THR A 17 -3.04 -12.52 9.33
CA THR A 17 -1.78 -12.43 10.07
C THR A 17 -0.78 -13.51 9.65
N THR A 18 -1.25 -14.71 9.31
CA THR A 18 -0.42 -15.79 8.76
C THR A 18 0.14 -15.42 7.39
N ASN A 19 -0.68 -14.81 6.52
CA ASN A 19 -0.31 -14.48 5.15
C ASN A 19 0.17 -13.03 4.97
N ALA A 20 0.51 -12.34 6.06
CA ALA A 20 0.78 -10.90 6.05
C ALA A 20 1.84 -10.48 5.01
N GLY A 21 2.91 -11.26 4.82
CA GLY A 21 3.95 -10.94 3.83
C GLY A 21 3.43 -10.92 2.38
N GLN A 22 2.66 -11.93 1.99
CA GLN A 22 2.06 -12.00 0.65
C GLN A 22 1.02 -10.90 0.47
N ILE A 23 0.13 -10.73 1.45
CA ILE A 23 -0.93 -9.72 1.41
C ILE A 23 -0.33 -8.32 1.30
N GLN A 24 0.73 -8.00 2.06
CA GLN A 24 1.40 -6.69 1.97
C GLN A 24 2.04 -6.46 0.60
N ASP A 25 2.55 -7.50 -0.06
CA ASP A 25 3.14 -7.39 -1.40
C ASP A 25 2.07 -7.16 -2.47
N GLU A 26 0.91 -7.80 -2.33
CA GLU A 26 -0.27 -7.56 -3.18
C GLU A 26 -0.83 -6.16 -2.98
N VAL A 27 -1.00 -5.71 -1.73
CA VAL A 27 -1.46 -4.36 -1.39
C VAL A 27 -0.55 -3.30 -2.00
N LEU A 28 0.78 -3.43 -1.85
CA LEU A 28 1.72 -2.50 -2.47
C LEU A 28 1.59 -2.49 -3.99
N ARG A 29 1.48 -3.67 -4.62
CA ARG A 29 1.33 -3.78 -6.07
C ARG A 29 0.06 -3.08 -6.55
N GLU A 30 -1.07 -3.26 -5.88
CA GLU A 30 -2.33 -2.60 -6.25
C GLU A 30 -2.24 -1.07 -6.14
N ILE A 31 -1.68 -0.56 -5.04
CA ILE A 31 -1.47 0.88 -4.84
C ILE A 31 -0.62 1.44 -5.99
N LEU A 32 0.49 0.80 -6.31
CA LEU A 32 1.37 1.26 -7.38
C LEU A 32 0.70 1.16 -8.74
N SER A 33 0.04 0.05 -9.07
CA SER A 33 -0.66 -0.11 -10.36
C SER A 33 -1.75 0.93 -10.59
N ARG A 34 -2.51 1.30 -9.55
CA ARG A 34 -3.53 2.35 -9.66
C ARG A 34 -2.93 3.75 -9.77
N ASN A 35 -1.80 4.01 -9.12
CA ASN A 35 -1.26 5.37 -8.95
C ASN A 35 0.04 5.65 -9.72
N ALA A 36 0.59 4.72 -10.50
CA ALA A 36 1.89 4.86 -11.15
C ALA A 36 2.02 6.10 -12.05
N GLY A 37 0.89 6.57 -12.60
CA GLY A 37 0.79 7.76 -13.44
C GLY A 37 0.49 9.07 -12.71
N THR A 38 0.23 9.04 -11.40
CA THR A 38 -0.02 10.26 -10.61
C THR A 38 1.21 11.15 -10.57
N GLU A 39 1.01 12.45 -10.38
CA GLU A 39 2.12 13.43 -10.41
C GLU A 39 3.26 13.05 -9.47
N TYR A 40 2.92 12.65 -8.24
CA TYR A 40 3.90 12.25 -7.22
C TYR A 40 4.70 11.01 -7.64
N LEU A 41 4.03 9.88 -7.94
CA LEU A 41 4.73 8.63 -8.23
C LEU A 41 5.43 8.61 -9.60
N ARG A 42 4.90 9.34 -10.59
CA ARG A 42 5.47 9.39 -11.94
C ARG A 42 6.91 9.91 -11.94
N GLY A 43 7.23 10.86 -11.06
CA GLY A 43 8.58 11.42 -10.91
C GLY A 43 9.63 10.39 -10.48
N PHE A 44 9.24 9.39 -9.70
CA PHE A 44 10.15 8.40 -9.10
C PHE A 44 10.13 7.04 -9.81
N LEU A 45 8.96 6.63 -10.32
CA LEU A 45 8.74 5.28 -10.85
C LEU A 45 8.50 5.24 -12.35
N ARG A 46 8.16 6.35 -13.00
CA ARG A 46 7.89 6.40 -14.45
C ARG A 46 6.93 5.30 -14.95
N GLY A 47 5.92 4.95 -14.14
CA GLY A 47 4.96 3.89 -14.47
C GLY A 47 5.32 2.48 -13.97
N GLN A 48 6.52 2.28 -13.40
CA GLN A 48 6.96 0.99 -12.83
C GLN A 48 6.24 0.67 -11.52
N THR A 49 6.00 -0.61 -11.27
CA THR A 49 5.20 -1.08 -10.11
C THR A 49 5.94 -2.13 -9.26
N GLU A 50 7.21 -2.37 -9.54
CA GLU A 50 8.01 -3.36 -8.84
C GLU A 50 8.42 -2.87 -7.44
N LYS A 51 8.16 -3.69 -6.42
CA LYS A 51 8.52 -3.43 -5.01
C LYS A 51 9.99 -3.01 -4.82
N ARG A 52 10.92 -3.61 -5.57
CA ARG A 52 12.35 -3.26 -5.49
C ARG A 52 12.64 -1.85 -5.97
N LEU A 53 11.94 -1.39 -7.01
CA LEU A 53 12.09 -0.05 -7.57
C LEU A 53 11.40 0.99 -6.68
N PHE A 54 10.23 0.66 -6.11
CA PHE A 54 9.59 1.46 -5.07
C PHE A 54 10.55 1.74 -3.91
N LYS A 55 11.12 0.69 -3.30
CA LYS A 55 12.05 0.83 -2.17
C LYS A 55 13.33 1.61 -2.51
N LYS A 56 13.76 1.59 -3.78
CA LYS A 56 14.99 2.25 -4.22
C LYS A 56 14.76 3.72 -4.57
N ASN A 57 13.63 4.04 -5.20
CA ASN A 57 13.43 5.31 -5.88
C ASN A 57 12.46 6.26 -5.16
N VAL A 58 11.52 5.74 -4.35
CA VAL A 58 10.56 6.58 -3.63
C VAL A 58 11.14 6.93 -2.26
N PRO A 59 11.34 8.22 -1.94
CA PRO A 59 11.89 8.62 -0.66
C PRO A 59 10.90 8.41 0.49
N ILE A 60 11.43 8.22 1.69
CA ILE A 60 10.66 8.39 2.92
C ILE A 60 10.49 9.90 3.11
N VAL A 61 9.25 10.35 3.28
CA VAL A 61 8.88 11.78 3.30
C VAL A 61 8.20 12.15 4.60
N THR A 62 8.28 13.43 4.97
CA THR A 62 7.49 14.02 6.06
C THR A 62 6.23 14.71 5.51
N TYR A 63 5.43 15.27 6.41
CA TYR A 63 4.26 16.05 6.02
C TYR A 63 4.64 17.30 5.21
N GLU A 64 5.73 17.97 5.58
CA GLU A 64 6.22 19.19 4.95
C GLU A 64 6.59 18.97 3.48
N ASP A 65 7.17 17.81 3.14
CA ASP A 65 7.49 17.43 1.76
C ASP A 65 6.22 17.27 0.89
N LEU A 66 5.11 16.84 1.50
CA LEU A 66 3.83 16.59 0.83
C LEU A 66 2.90 17.81 0.83
N LYS A 67 3.11 18.76 1.73
CA LYS A 67 2.26 19.95 1.90
C LYS A 67 1.98 20.69 0.58
N PRO A 68 2.96 20.92 -0.34
CA PRO A 68 2.68 21.59 -1.61
C PRO A 68 1.70 20.84 -2.52
N TYR A 69 1.65 19.51 -2.44
CA TYR A 69 0.68 18.70 -3.18
C TYR A 69 -0.71 18.76 -2.52
N ILE A 70 -0.75 18.76 -1.19
CA ILE A 70 -1.99 18.82 -0.41
C ILE A 70 -2.66 20.20 -0.59
N ASP A 71 -1.91 21.30 -0.49
CA ASP A 71 -2.45 22.66 -0.63
C ASP A 71 -3.06 22.96 -2.02
N ARG A 72 -2.72 22.14 -3.04
CA ARG A 72 -3.23 22.27 -4.42
C ARG A 72 -4.57 21.56 -4.65
N ILE A 73 -4.98 20.67 -3.74
CA ILE A 73 -6.25 19.91 -3.80
C ILE A 73 -7.34 20.73 -3.11
#